data_AF-A0A915NFF2-F1
#
_entry.id   AF-A0A915NFF2-F1
#
_cell.length_a   1.000
_cell.length_b   1.000
_cell.length_c   1.000
_cell.angle_alpha   90.00
_cell.angle_beta   90.00
_cell.angle_gamma   90.00
#
_symmetry.space_group_name_H-M   'P 1'
#
loop_
_entity.id
_entity.type
_entity.pdbx_description
1 polymer ?
#
loop_
_entity_poly.entity_id
_entity_poly.type
_entity_poly.pdbx_seq_one_letter_code
_entity_poly.pdbx_strand_id
1 'polypeptide(L)'
;MCKHVRLKLRKTNNDQNLMEEEWLSTHFDFVIITVPIGHLKQFSSTMFLPQLPKNKLKIIEAIGFGSMEKVFLIYDEPFWPENMTSLIALNCNYEEEEEGRIRDSLHTLQPHPWAKNRLLVLWLSGNGPRLVNALTDSMLSDLITKHLREVLQDKNIRPPAKII
;
A
#
# COMPACT_ATOMS: atom_id res chain seq x y z
N MET A 1 -16.75 -11.85 37.88
CA MET A 1 -17.54 -10.69 37.39
C MET A 1 -17.43 -10.68 35.86
N CYS A 2 -18.53 -10.93 35.14
CA CYS A 2 -18.51 -10.99 33.68
C CYS A 2 -18.32 -9.58 33.10
N LYS A 3 -17.16 -9.32 32.49
CA LYS A 3 -16.86 -8.03 31.86
C LYS A 3 -17.58 -8.00 30.52
N HIS A 4 -18.73 -7.34 30.47
CA HIS A 4 -19.46 -7.11 29.23
C HIS A 4 -18.66 -6.10 28.39
N VAL A 5 -18.22 -6.52 27.21
CA VAL A 5 -17.58 -5.64 26.23
C VAL A 5 -18.55 -5.43 25.08
N ARG A 6 -18.85 -4.18 24.76
CA ARG A 6 -19.61 -3.78 23.57
C ARG A 6 -18.62 -3.26 22.53
N LEU A 7 -18.88 -3.62 21.28
CA LEU A 7 -18.13 -3.15 20.13
C LEU A 7 -18.99 -2.22 19.30
N LYS A 8 -18.40 -1.11 18.89
CA LYS A 8 -19.01 -0.18 17.96
C LYS A 8 -18.72 -0.63 16.54
N LEU A 9 -19.76 -0.85 15.77
CA LEU A 9 -19.70 -1.16 14.36
C LEU A 9 -19.93 0.13 13.58
N ARG A 10 -19.13 0.31 12.53
CA ARG A 10 -19.34 1.35 11.53
C ARG A 10 -19.64 0.64 10.21
N LYS A 11 -20.85 0.81 9.71
CA LYS A 11 -21.25 0.28 8.40
C LYS A 11 -20.94 1.35 7.35
N THR A 12 -20.35 0.93 6.24
CA THR A 12 -20.11 1.79 5.08
C THR A 12 -20.92 1.19 3.93
N ASN A 13 -22.00 1.87 3.53
CA ASN A 13 -22.77 1.48 2.35
C ASN A 13 -22.13 2.12 1.12
N ASN A 14 -21.77 1.34 0.11
CA ASN A 14 -21.09 1.84 -1.08
C ASN A 14 -21.95 2.81 -1.93
N ASP A 15 -23.27 2.77 -1.78
CA ASP A 15 -24.20 3.54 -2.64
C ASP A 15 -24.62 4.88 -2.04
N GLN A 16 -24.36 5.11 -0.75
CA GLN A 16 -24.69 6.36 -0.06
C GLN A 16 -23.58 6.61 0.95
N ASN A 17 -22.91 7.75 0.86
CA ASN A 17 -21.86 8.21 1.79
C ASN A 17 -22.36 8.44 3.24
N LEU A 18 -23.42 7.74 3.64
CA LEU A 18 -24.02 7.72 4.97
C LEU A 18 -23.21 6.75 5.85
N MET A 19 -22.67 7.33 6.92
CA MET A 19 -21.91 6.62 7.94
C MET A 19 -22.86 6.32 9.09
N GLU A 20 -23.27 5.06 9.22
CA GLU A 20 -24.06 4.62 10.37
C GLU A 20 -23.15 3.93 11.39
N GLU A 21 -23.20 4.43 12.62
CA GLU A 21 -22.49 3.87 13.75
C GLU A 21 -23.50 3.27 14.73
N GLU A 22 -23.35 1.97 15.02
CA GLU A 22 -24.21 1.25 15.95
C GLU A 22 -23.40 0.40 16.91
N TRP A 23 -23.98 0.07 18.05
CA TRP A 23 -23.40 -0.93 18.95
C TRP A 23 -23.87 -2.30 18.53
N LEU A 24 -22.95 -3.27 18.51
CA LEU A 24 -23.30 -4.66 18.31
C LEU A 24 -24.28 -5.11 19.42
N SER A 25 -25.50 -5.47 19.02
CA SER A 25 -26.60 -5.84 19.92
C SER A 25 -26.65 -7.33 20.27
N THR A 26 -25.86 -8.14 19.57
CA THR A 26 -25.78 -9.59 19.79
C THR A 26 -24.79 -9.93 20.90
N HIS A 27 -25.13 -10.92 21.73
CA HIS A 27 -24.32 -11.39 22.84
C HIS A 27 -23.45 -12.58 22.44
N PHE A 28 -22.20 -12.58 22.91
CA PHE A 28 -21.23 -13.65 22.70
C PHE A 28 -20.45 -13.91 23.99
N ASP A 29 -20.04 -15.14 24.22
CA ASP A 29 -19.14 -15.48 25.34
C ASP A 29 -17.71 -14.95 25.10
N PHE A 30 -17.27 -14.96 23.84
CA PHE A 30 -15.94 -14.51 23.42
C PHE A 30 -16.01 -13.76 22.10
N VAL A 31 -15.17 -12.74 21.94
CA VAL A 31 -15.03 -11.98 20.69
C VAL A 31 -13.56 -11.88 20.30
N ILE A 32 -13.23 -12.25 19.07
CA ILE A 32 -11.89 -12.14 18.48
C ILE A 32 -11.89 -10.97 17.50
N ILE A 33 -10.91 -10.08 17.62
CA ILE A 33 -10.80 -8.88 16.79
C ILE A 33 -9.53 -8.97 15.96
N THR A 34 -9.69 -8.98 14.64
CA THR A 34 -8.60 -9.11 13.66
C THR A 34 -8.55 -7.91 12.70
N VAL A 35 -9.00 -6.73 13.16
CA VAL A 35 -8.88 -5.51 12.36
C VAL A 35 -7.41 -5.08 12.20
N PRO A 36 -7.03 -4.39 11.11
CA PRO A 36 -5.67 -3.89 10.94
C PRO A 36 -5.24 -2.98 12.09
N ILE A 37 -3.94 -2.96 12.39
CA ILE A 37 -3.40 -2.07 13.44
C ILE A 37 -3.65 -0.59 13.12
N GLY A 38 -3.64 -0.19 11.85
CA GLY A 38 -4.03 1.16 11.43
C GLY A 38 -5.47 1.51 11.84
N HIS A 39 -6.39 0.55 11.77
CA HIS A 39 -7.77 0.73 12.24
C HIS A 39 -7.83 0.86 13.77
N LEU A 40 -7.07 0.06 14.51
CA LEU A 40 -6.97 0.20 15.98
C LEU A 40 -6.36 1.54 16.38
N LYS A 41 -5.32 2.03 15.69
CA LYS A 41 -4.74 3.35 15.96
C LYS A 41 -5.78 4.46 15.80
N GLN A 42 -6.64 4.36 14.79
CA GLN A 42 -7.65 5.36 14.52
C GLN A 42 -8.87 5.29 15.47
N PHE A 43 -9.31 4.08 15.85
CA PHE A 43 -10.61 3.88 16.50
C PHE A 43 -10.57 3.19 17.87
N SER A 44 -9.42 2.74 18.38
CA SER A 44 -9.35 2.00 19.66
C SER A 44 -9.88 2.77 20.87
N SER A 45 -9.88 4.10 20.83
CA SER A 45 -10.45 4.96 21.88
C SER A 45 -11.98 5.00 21.89
N THR A 46 -12.63 4.68 20.77
CA THR A 46 -14.09 4.82 20.58
C THR A 46 -14.81 3.53 20.22
N MET A 47 -14.09 2.50 19.77
CA MET A 47 -14.70 1.24 19.31
C MET A 47 -15.03 0.24 20.44
N PHE A 48 -14.50 0.43 21.65
CA PHE A 48 -14.67 -0.48 22.79
C PHE A 48 -15.42 0.19 23.94
N LEU A 49 -16.39 -0.51 24.54
CA LEU A 49 -17.02 -0.12 25.80
C LEU A 49 -17.12 -1.32 26.75
N PRO A 50 -16.44 -1.33 27.91
CA PRO A 50 -15.53 -0.29 28.39
C PRO A 50 -14.31 -0.13 27.49
N GLN A 51 -13.69 1.05 27.53
CA GLN A 51 -12.46 1.33 26.79
C GLN A 51 -11.36 0.31 27.15
N LEU A 52 -10.45 0.09 26.21
CA LEU A 52 -9.29 -0.75 26.46
C LEU A 52 -8.44 -0.16 27.59
N PRO A 53 -7.82 -1.01 28.43
CA PRO A 53 -6.85 -0.58 29.42
C PRO A 53 -5.73 0.29 28.83
N LYS A 54 -5.28 1.29 29.59
CA LYS A 54 -4.27 2.28 29.14
C LYS A 54 -2.99 1.64 28.59
N ASN A 55 -2.55 0.52 29.14
CA ASN A 55 -1.37 -0.20 28.64
C ASN A 55 -1.58 -0.74 27.22
N LYS A 56 -2.78 -1.25 26.89
CA LYS A 56 -3.10 -1.70 25.52
C LYS A 56 -3.15 -0.54 24.53
N LEU A 57 -3.75 0.59 24.93
CA LEU A 57 -3.79 1.79 24.10
C LEU A 57 -2.37 2.32 23.79
N LYS A 58 -1.50 2.37 24.80
CA LYS A 58 -0.08 2.75 24.60
C LYS A 58 0.65 1.82 23.63
N ILE A 59 0.40 0.50 23.70
CA ILE A 59 1.00 -0.46 22.76
C ILE A 59 0.48 -0.24 21.34
N ILE A 60 -0.85 -0.04 21.18
CA ILE A 60 -1.45 0.27 19.87
C ILE A 60 -0.83 1.53 19.27
N GLU A 61 -0.60 2.57 20.08
CA GLU A 61 0.04 3.82 19.65
C GLU A 61 1.52 3.62 19.29
N ALA A 62 2.27 2.86 20.08
CA ALA A 62 3.71 2.67 19.90
C ALA A 62 4.10 1.74 18.73
N ILE A 63 3.27 0.75 18.39
CA ILE A 63 3.57 -0.18 17.28
C ILE A 63 3.63 0.59 15.95
N GLY A 64 4.69 0.43 15.18
CA GLY A 64 4.81 1.04 13.86
C GLY A 64 3.76 0.52 12.88
N PHE A 65 3.25 1.39 12.00
CA PHE A 65 2.41 1.01 10.86
C PHE A 65 2.98 1.69 9.62
N GLY A 66 3.71 0.92 8.83
CA GLY A 66 4.34 1.39 7.60
C GLY A 66 3.38 1.39 6.42
N SER A 67 3.76 2.10 5.36
CA SER A 67 3.07 2.07 4.07
C SER A 67 3.93 1.31 3.06
N MET A 68 3.35 0.29 2.44
CA MET A 68 3.96 -0.48 1.37
C MET A 68 2.90 -0.77 0.32
N GLU A 69 3.23 -0.53 -0.94
CA GLU A 69 2.31 -0.67 -2.07
C GLU A 69 3.00 -1.37 -3.24
N LYS A 70 2.18 -1.96 -4.10
CA LYS A 70 2.61 -2.60 -5.34
C LYS A 70 1.95 -1.88 -6.49
N VAL A 71 2.75 -1.54 -7.49
CA VAL A 71 2.26 -1.06 -8.78
C VAL A 71 2.50 -2.17 -9.80
N PHE A 72 1.45 -2.56 -10.51
CA PHE A 72 1.51 -3.59 -11.52
C PHE A 72 1.67 -2.96 -12.90
N LEU A 73 2.80 -3.22 -13.55
CA LEU A 73 3.15 -2.66 -14.85
C LEU A 73 3.00 -3.76 -15.89
N ILE A 74 2.01 -3.63 -16.77
CA ILE A 74 1.74 -4.56 -17.86
C ILE A 74 2.41 -4.03 -19.12
N TYR A 75 3.24 -4.83 -19.76
CA TYR A 75 3.89 -4.54 -21.03
C TYR A 75 3.34 -5.41 -22.15
N ASP A 76 3.29 -4.87 -23.37
CA ASP A 76 2.90 -5.68 -24.55
C ASP A 76 3.92 -6.80 -24.80
N GLU A 77 5.21 -6.47 -24.66
CA GLU A 77 6.32 -7.42 -24.75
C GLU A 77 7.34 -7.16 -23.64
N PRO A 78 7.92 -8.20 -23.02
CA PRO A 78 8.99 -8.05 -22.03
C PRO A 78 10.22 -7.38 -22.66
N PHE A 79 10.75 -6.37 -21.99
CA PHE A 79 12.07 -5.81 -22.31
C PHE A 79 13.20 -6.43 -21.47
N TRP A 80 12.86 -7.21 -20.43
CA TRP A 80 13.81 -7.83 -19.51
C TRP A 80 14.12 -9.29 -19.86
N PRO A 81 15.27 -9.84 -19.42
CA PRO A 81 15.61 -11.24 -19.63
C PRO A 81 14.64 -12.22 -18.96
N GLU A 82 14.42 -13.38 -19.59
CA GLU A 82 13.49 -14.41 -19.11
C GLU A 82 13.85 -14.97 -17.73
N ASN A 83 15.13 -15.00 -17.38
CA ASN A 83 15.65 -15.48 -16.10
C ASN A 83 15.81 -14.36 -15.04
N MET A 84 15.32 -13.15 -15.31
CA MET A 84 15.38 -12.05 -14.33
C MET A 84 14.43 -12.32 -13.16
N THR A 85 14.97 -12.40 -11.94
CA THR A 85 14.17 -12.57 -10.71
C THR A 85 13.79 -11.24 -10.07
N SER A 86 14.69 -10.26 -10.15
CA SER A 86 14.49 -8.92 -9.61
C SER A 86 15.41 -7.92 -10.29
N LEU A 87 14.91 -6.71 -10.48
CA LEU A 87 15.69 -5.53 -10.82
C LEU A 87 15.61 -4.56 -9.63
N ILE A 88 16.75 -4.10 -9.13
CA ILE A 88 16.79 -3.05 -8.11
C ILE A 88 16.92 -1.72 -8.85
N ALA A 89 15.90 -0.88 -8.71
CA ALA A 89 15.83 0.43 -9.32
C ALA A 89 16.54 1.47 -8.43
N LEU A 90 17.85 1.26 -8.18
CA LEU A 90 18.61 2.18 -7.35
C LEU A 90 18.76 3.52 -8.07
N ASN A 91 18.19 4.57 -7.48
CA ASN A 91 18.55 5.92 -7.82
C ASN A 91 19.82 6.30 -7.04
N CYS A 92 20.91 6.59 -7.75
CA CYS A 92 22.19 6.96 -7.13
C CYS A 92 22.35 8.47 -6.92
N ASN A 93 21.41 9.27 -7.45
CA ASN A 93 21.47 10.72 -7.40
C ASN A 93 20.34 11.22 -6.49
N TYR A 94 20.72 11.78 -5.34
CA TYR A 94 19.77 12.42 -4.44
C TYR A 94 19.28 13.72 -5.10
N GLU A 95 18.00 13.76 -5.45
CA GLU A 95 17.35 14.92 -6.03
C GLU A 95 16.25 15.38 -5.04
N GLU A 96 16.33 16.63 -4.60
CA GLU A 96 15.34 17.19 -3.66
C GLU A 96 13.98 17.44 -4.30
N GLU A 97 13.91 17.43 -5.63
CA GLU A 97 12.71 17.60 -6.42
C GLU A 97 11.73 16.41 -6.23
N GLU A 98 10.46 16.67 -6.49
CA GLU A 98 9.38 15.69 -6.26
C GLU A 98 9.57 14.40 -7.10
N GLU A 99 10.03 14.54 -8.34
CA GLU A 99 10.36 13.40 -9.22
C GLU A 99 11.48 12.53 -8.61
N GLY A 100 12.53 13.15 -8.07
CA GLY A 100 13.63 12.48 -7.37
C GLY A 100 13.14 11.67 -6.17
N ARG A 101 12.28 12.28 -5.34
CA ARG A 101 11.68 11.60 -4.18
C ARG A 101 10.81 10.40 -4.55
N ILE A 102 10.13 10.45 -5.69
CA ILE A 102 9.35 9.32 -6.21
C ILE A 102 10.31 8.21 -6.65
N ARG A 103 11.36 8.55 -7.40
CA ARG A 103 12.39 7.60 -7.84
C ARG A 103 13.07 6.90 -6.66
N ASP A 104 13.38 7.63 -5.60
CA ASP A 104 14.01 7.08 -4.38
C ASP A 104 13.09 6.10 -3.61
N SER A 105 11.79 6.17 -3.86
CA SER A 105 10.80 5.27 -3.27
C SER A 105 10.58 3.97 -4.05
N LEU A 106 11.16 3.87 -5.26
CA LEU A 106 11.11 2.68 -6.10
C LEU A 106 12.16 1.67 -5.61
N HIS A 107 11.73 0.54 -5.03
CA HIS A 107 12.69 -0.41 -4.45
C HIS A 107 13.09 -1.51 -5.41
N THR A 108 12.12 -2.30 -5.85
CA THR A 108 12.38 -3.49 -6.66
C THR A 108 11.30 -3.67 -7.70
N LEU A 109 11.69 -4.02 -8.92
CA LEU A 109 10.81 -4.54 -9.95
C LEU A 109 11.01 -6.04 -10.07
N GLN A 110 9.93 -6.81 -10.04
CA GLN A 110 9.97 -8.27 -10.14
C GLN A 110 9.03 -8.76 -11.24
N PRO A 111 9.51 -9.55 -12.19
CA PRO A 111 8.65 -10.26 -13.12
C PRO A 111 7.71 -11.19 -12.36
N HIS A 112 6.42 -11.13 -12.67
CA HIS A 112 5.47 -12.01 -12.04
C HIS A 112 5.33 -13.33 -12.83
N PRO A 113 5.54 -14.51 -12.20
CA PRO A 113 5.63 -15.79 -12.92
C PRO A 113 4.38 -16.22 -13.69
N TRP A 114 3.18 -15.77 -13.29
CA TRP A 114 1.91 -16.21 -13.89
C TRP A 114 1.51 -15.49 -15.19
N ALA A 115 2.16 -14.37 -15.54
CA ALA A 115 1.64 -13.44 -16.54
C ALA A 115 2.49 -13.45 -17.83
N LYS A 116 2.97 -14.64 -18.23
CA LYS A 116 3.83 -14.83 -19.42
C LYS A 116 5.00 -13.83 -19.50
N ASN A 117 5.58 -13.47 -18.37
CA ASN A 117 6.63 -12.46 -18.26
C ASN A 117 6.27 -11.08 -18.84
N ARG A 118 4.99 -10.68 -18.87
CA ARG A 118 4.56 -9.34 -19.31
C ARG A 118 4.22 -8.39 -18.17
N LEU A 119 4.31 -8.88 -16.94
CA LEU A 119 3.94 -8.13 -15.73
C LEU A 119 5.19 -7.91 -14.87
N LEU A 120 5.53 -6.64 -14.63
CA LEU A 120 6.43 -6.26 -13.55
C LEU A 120 5.63 -5.79 -12.35
N VAL A 121 6.03 -6.24 -11.16
CA VAL A 121 5.56 -5.74 -9.89
C VAL A 121 6.60 -4.79 -9.35
N LEU A 122 6.26 -3.50 -9.29
CA LEU A 122 7.07 -2.48 -8.67
C LEU A 122 6.66 -2.34 -7.20
N TRP A 123 7.63 -2.55 -6.31
CA TRP A 123 7.44 -2.41 -4.88
C TRP A 123 7.84 -1.01 -4.41
N LEU A 124 6.94 -0.38 -3.66
CA LEU A 124 7.10 0.96 -3.09
C LEU A 124 6.99 0.90 -1.58
N SER A 125 7.79 1.69 -0.86
CA SER A 125 7.65 1.84 0.59
C SER A 125 7.99 3.26 1.05
N GLY A 126 7.84 3.51 2.35
CA GLY A 126 8.06 4.82 2.93
C GLY A 126 7.04 5.84 2.42
N ASN A 127 7.52 6.92 1.81
CA ASN A 127 6.66 7.95 1.22
C ASN A 127 6.14 7.58 -0.19
N GLY A 128 6.69 6.54 -0.82
CA GLY A 128 6.37 6.16 -2.19
C GLY A 128 4.88 5.98 -2.47
N PRO A 129 4.16 5.16 -1.68
CA PRO A 129 2.72 5.00 -1.83
C PRO A 129 1.94 6.33 -1.84
N ARG A 130 2.30 7.28 -0.98
CA ARG A 130 1.63 8.59 -0.94
C ARG A 130 1.91 9.43 -2.18
N LEU A 131 3.16 9.46 -2.63
CA LEU A 131 3.59 10.26 -3.77
C LEU A 131 3.04 9.69 -5.09
N VAL A 132 3.10 8.37 -5.25
CA VAL A 132 2.61 7.67 -6.44
C VAL A 132 1.09 7.78 -6.56
N ASN A 133 0.34 7.68 -5.45
CA ASN A 133 -1.11 7.87 -5.47
C ASN A 133 -1.56 9.32 -5.78
N ALA A 134 -0.64 10.30 -5.76
CA ALA A 134 -0.92 11.66 -6.20
C ALA A 134 -0.77 11.83 -7.72
N LEU A 135 -0.21 10.84 -8.42
CA LEU A 135 0.00 10.86 -9.86
C LEU A 135 -1.14 10.19 -10.62
N THR A 136 -1.32 10.60 -11.87
CA THR A 136 -2.11 9.83 -12.84
C THR A 136 -1.27 8.68 -13.40
N ASP A 137 -1.94 7.62 -13.87
CA ASP A 137 -1.27 6.48 -14.51
C ASP A 137 -0.33 6.89 -15.65
N SER A 138 -0.70 7.90 -16.44
CA SER A 138 0.14 8.41 -17.54
C SER A 138 1.43 9.03 -17.01
N MET A 139 1.33 9.88 -15.98
CA MET A 139 2.50 10.53 -15.38
C MET A 139 3.41 9.51 -14.72
N LEU A 140 2.82 8.54 -14.01
CA LEU A 140 3.57 7.46 -13.37
C LEU A 140 4.27 6.57 -14.40
N SER A 141 3.58 6.23 -15.49
CA SER A 141 4.15 5.49 -16.62
C SER A 141 5.37 6.21 -17.22
N ASP A 142 5.25 7.51 -17.48
CA ASP A 142 6.34 8.31 -18.05
C ASP A 142 7.54 8.37 -17.10
N LEU A 143 7.31 8.60 -15.81
CA LEU A 143 8.34 8.67 -14.78
C LEU A 143 9.09 7.34 -14.64
N ILE A 144 8.36 6.22 -14.52
CA ILE A 144 8.95 4.89 -14.40
C ILE A 144 9.74 4.55 -15.68
N THR A 145 9.18 4.85 -16.85
CA THR A 145 9.84 4.56 -18.13
C THR A 145 11.11 5.36 -18.30
N LYS A 146 11.09 6.66 -17.96
CA LYS A 146 12.27 7.53 -17.95
C LYS A 146 13.34 6.97 -17.01
N HIS A 147 12.95 6.63 -15.78
CA HIS A 147 13.86 6.05 -14.79
C HIS A 147 14.50 4.74 -15.28
N LEU A 148 13.71 3.82 -15.84
CA LEU A 148 14.23 2.55 -16.37
C LEU A 148 15.19 2.75 -17.54
N ARG A 149 14.89 3.68 -18.47
CA ARG A 149 15.78 4.01 -19.59
C ARG A 149 17.12 4.55 -19.12
N GLU A 150 17.12 5.37 -18.06
CA GLU A 150 18.33 5.92 -17.45
C GLU A 150 19.14 4.85 -16.73
N VAL A 151 18.51 4.04 -15.87
CA VAL A 151 19.19 3.01 -15.06
C VAL A 151 19.73 1.87 -15.93
N LEU A 152 18.96 1.42 -16.92
CA LEU A 152 19.34 0.31 -17.80
C LEU A 152 20.14 0.76 -19.03
N GLN A 153 20.29 2.07 -19.22
CA GLN A 153 20.94 2.68 -20.41
C GLN A 153 20.34 2.21 -21.75
N ASP A 154 19.06 1.81 -21.74
CA ASP A 154 18.33 1.39 -22.94
C ASP A 154 17.19 2.36 -23.25
N LYS A 155 17.37 3.17 -24.29
CA LYS A 155 16.38 4.16 -24.74
C LYS A 155 15.16 3.54 -25.43
N ASN A 156 15.22 2.27 -25.81
CA ASN A 156 14.16 1.60 -26.57
C ASN A 156 13.08 0.97 -25.69
N ILE A 157 13.26 0.96 -24.36
CA ILE A 157 12.26 0.50 -23.41
C ILE A 157 10.97 1.27 -23.66
N ARG A 158 9.90 0.54 -24.00
CA ARG A 158 8.56 1.10 -24.21
C ARG A 158 7.88 1.33 -22.86
N PRO A 159 6.94 2.28 -22.75
CA PRO A 159 6.13 2.41 -21.55
C PRO A 159 5.25 1.18 -21.31
N PRO A 160 4.82 0.92 -20.07
CA PRO A 160 3.80 -0.08 -19.79
C PRO A 160 2.51 0.26 -20.57
N ALA A 161 1.90 -0.75 -21.17
CA ALA A 161 0.60 -0.65 -21.82
C ALA A 161 -0.53 -0.37 -20.82
N LYS A 162 -0.37 -0.80 -19.56
CA LYS A 162 -1.34 -0.57 -18.49
C LYS A 162 -0.68 -0.58 -17.12
N ILE A 163 -1.20 0.26 -16.23
CA ILE A 163 -0.91 0.26 -14.80
C ILE A 163 -2.14 -0.25 -14.03
N ILE A 164 -1.92 -1.06 -12.99
CA ILE A 164 -2.94 -1.57 -12.05
C ILE A 164 -2.42 -1.43 -10.62
#